data_AF-A0A060C7A0-F1
#
_entry.id   AF-A0A060C7A0-F1
#
_cell.length_a   1.000
_cell.length_b   1.000
_cell.length_c   1.000
_cell.angle_alpha   90.00
_cell.angle_beta   90.00
_cell.angle_gamma   90.00
#
_symmetry.space_group_name_H-M   'P 1'
#
loop_
_entity.id
_entity.type
_entity.pdbx_description
1 polymer ?
#
loop_
_entity_poly.entity_id
_entity_poly.type
_entity_poly.pdbx_seq_one_letter_code
_entity_poly.pdbx_strand_id
1 'polypeptide(L)' 'MTKEMWKAGTVYQIYPRSFKDSNNDGIGDIRGIIGKLDYLEELGVSYLWLTP' A
#
# COMPACT_ATOMS: atom_id res chain seq x y z
N MET A 1 11.32 7.25 27.86
CA MET A 1 11.66 7.10 26.44
C MET A 1 10.45 7.46 25.61
N THR A 2 10.56 8.41 24.69
CA THR A 2 9.51 8.75 23.72
C THR A 2 9.31 7.57 22.75
N LYS A 3 8.07 7.14 22.55
CA LYS A 3 7.73 6.01 21.67
C LYS A 3 7.71 6.49 20.22
N GLU A 4 8.72 6.13 19.45
CA GLU A 4 8.77 6.43 18.02
C GLU A 4 7.87 5.45 17.25
N MET A 5 6.77 5.94 16.68
CA MET A 5 5.77 5.10 16.01
C MET A 5 6.34 4.30 14.83
N TRP A 6 7.31 4.88 14.12
CA TRP A 6 7.97 4.22 12.97
C TRP A 6 8.80 3.00 13.37
N LYS A 7 9.29 2.92 14.62
CA LYS A 7 10.08 1.77 15.10
C LYS A 7 9.23 0.52 15.35
N ALA A 8 7.92 0.65 15.40
CA ALA A 8 6.99 -0.44 15.75
C ALA A 8 5.99 -0.79 14.64
N GLY A 9 6.01 -0.07 13.51
CA GLY A 9 5.05 -0.29 12.42
C GLY A 9 5.55 -1.25 11.35
N THR A 10 4.62 -1.93 10.67
CA THR A 10 4.90 -2.82 9.54
C THR A 10 4.79 -2.04 8.23
N VAL A 11 5.80 -2.18 7.35
CA VAL A 11 5.83 -1.57 6.02
C VAL A 11 5.41 -2.61 4.97
N TYR A 12 4.51 -2.22 4.07
CA TYR A 12 4.16 -3.02 2.88
C TYR A 12 4.62 -2.28 1.62
N GLN A 13 5.51 -2.92 0.85
CA GLN A 13 6.00 -2.35 -0.40
C GLN A 13 5.05 -2.72 -1.55
N ILE A 14 4.66 -1.72 -2.34
CA ILE A 14 3.79 -1.89 -3.51
C ILE A 14 4.56 -1.46 -4.75
N TYR A 15 4.59 -2.34 -5.76
CA TYR A 15 4.96 -2.00 -7.13
C TYR A 15 3.68 -1.60 -7.90
N PRO A 16 3.42 -0.29 -8.13
CA PRO A 16 2.08 0.18 -8.54
C PRO A 16 1.58 -0.48 -9.82
N ARG A 17 2.44 -0.58 -10.83
CA ARG A 17 2.12 -1.13 -12.16
C ARG A 17 1.65 -2.57 -12.15
N SER A 18 1.91 -3.34 -11.10
CA SER A 18 1.50 -4.75 -11.01
C SER A 18 0.57 -5.04 -9.84
N PHE A 19 0.13 -4.02 -9.10
CA PHE A 19 -0.68 -4.23 -7.90
C PHE A 19 -2.16 -4.38 -8.21
N LYS A 20 -2.80 -3.34 -8.76
CA LYS A 20 -4.21 -3.38 -9.14
C LYS A 20 -4.49 -2.37 -10.23
N ASP A 21 -5.00 -2.86 -11.36
CA ASP A 21 -5.54 -2.06 -12.45
C ASP A 21 -7.02 -1.73 -12.16
N SER A 22 -7.41 -0.46 -12.28
CA SER A 22 -8.77 0.02 -12.06
C SER A 22 -9.51 0.46 -13.33
N ASN A 23 -8.80 0.64 -14.44
CA ASN A 23 -9.36 1.15 -15.69
C ASN A 23 -9.31 0.11 -16.84
N ASN A 24 -8.78 -1.09 -16.58
CA ASN A 24 -8.57 -2.20 -17.50
C ASN A 24 -7.61 -1.91 -18.67
N ASP A 25 -6.60 -1.06 -18.45
CA ASP A 25 -5.53 -0.82 -19.43
C ASP A 25 -4.35 -1.81 -19.34
N GLY A 26 -4.39 -2.73 -18.37
CA GLY A 26 -3.36 -3.74 -18.11
C GLY A 26 -2.22 -3.27 -17.21
N ILE A 27 -2.26 -2.04 -16.70
CA ILE A 27 -1.26 -1.45 -15.83
C ILE A 27 -1.93 -1.04 -14.51
N GLY A 28 -1.33 -1.44 -13.40
CA GLY A 28 -1.80 -1.05 -12.08
C GLY A 28 -1.65 0.46 -11.83
N ASP A 29 -2.61 1.03 -11.11
CA ASP A 29 -2.74 2.48 -10.94
C ASP A 29 -3.09 2.86 -9.50
N ILE A 30 -3.04 4.17 -9.21
CA ILE A 30 -3.30 4.70 -7.86
C ILE A 30 -4.74 4.45 -7.41
N ARG A 31 -5.72 4.46 -8.31
CA ARG A 31 -7.12 4.17 -7.98
C ARG A 31 -7.30 2.70 -7.60
N GLY A 32 -6.54 1.80 -8.23
CA GLY A 32 -6.45 0.40 -7.84
C GLY A 32 -5.84 0.20 -6.45
N ILE A 33 -4.81 0.98 -6.09
CA ILE A 33 -4.26 0.98 -4.72
C ILE A 33 -5.30 1.46 -3.71
N ILE A 34 -5.98 2.57 -4.00
CA ILE A 34 -7.04 3.12 -3.14
C ILE A 34 -8.14 2.09 -2.90
N GLY A 35 -8.55 1.35 -3.95
CA GLY A 35 -9.55 0.28 -3.86
C GLY A 35 -9.12 -0.95 -3.04
N LYS A 36 -7.90 -0.98 -2.50
CA LYS A 36 -7.37 -2.04 -1.64
C LYS A 36 -6.93 -1.55 -0.26
N LEU A 37 -7.24 -0.31 0.11
CA LEU A 37 -6.90 0.21 1.44
C LEU A 37 -7.54 -0.60 2.57
N ASP A 38 -8.80 -1.00 2.44
CA ASP A 38 -9.48 -1.84 3.44
C ASP A 38 -8.76 -3.18 3.65
N TYR A 39 -8.27 -3.80 2.56
CA TYR A 39 -7.46 -5.02 2.63
C TYR A 39 -6.12 -4.79 3.36
N LEU A 40 -5.45 -3.66 3.07
CA LEU A 40 -4.17 -3.32 3.69
C LEU A 40 -4.33 -2.97 5.17
N GLU A 41 -5.46 -2.37 5.55
CA GLU A 41 -5.85 -2.12 6.93
C GLU A 41 -6.15 -3.44 7.67
N GLU A 42 -6.95 -4.35 7.08
CA GLU A 42 -7.23 -5.67 7.66
C GLU A 42 -5.96 -6.49 7.86
N LEU A 43 -5.00 -6.37 6.94
CA LEU A 43 -3.68 -7.00 7.04
C LEU A 43 -2.83 -6.43 8.20
N GLY A 44 -3.17 -5.25 8.73
CA GLY A 44 -2.46 -4.60 9.83
C GLY A 44 -1.22 -3.81 9.42
N VAL A 45 -1.15 -3.37 8.16
CA VAL A 45 -0.02 -2.59 7.66
C VAL A 45 -0.07 -1.16 8.20
N SER A 46 1.08 -0.64 8.65
CA SER A 46 1.18 0.73 9.18
C SER A 46 1.61 1.75 8.12
N TYR A 47 2.43 1.33 7.15
CA TYR A 47 2.99 2.21 6.13
C TYR A 47 3.02 1.53 4.76
N LEU A 48 2.74 2.29 3.71
CA LEU A 48 2.89 1.84 2.32
C LEU A 48 4.15 2.47 1.71
N TRP A 49 5.02 1.64 1.15
CA TRP A 49 6.15 2.10 0.35
C TRP A 49 5.86 1.85 -1.13
N LEU A 50 5.58 2.91 -1.86
CA LEU A 50 5.36 2.82 -3.31
C LEU A 50 6.70 2.91 -4.03
N THR A 51 6.98 1.96 -4.91
CA THR A 51 8.10 2.08 -5.84
C THR A 51 7.78 3.10 -6.93
N PRO A 52 8.81 3.71 -7.57
CA PRO A 52 8.62 4.53 -8.76
C PRO A 52 7.93 3.79 -9.92
#